data_AF-A0A964IB29-F1
#
_entry.id   AF-A0A964IB29-F1
#
_cell.length_a   1.000
_cell.length_b   1.000
_cell.length_c   1.000
_cell.angle_alpha   90.00
_cell.angle_beta   90.00
_cell.angle_gamma   90.00
#
_symmetry.space_group_name_H-M   'P 1'
#
loop_
_entity.id
_entity.type
_entity.pdbx_description
1 polymer ?
#
loop_
_entity_poly.entity_id
_entity_poly.type
_entity_poly.pdbx_seq_one_letter_code
_entity_poly.pdbx_strand_id
1 'polypeptide(L)'
;MFLSTIVVWFGFALAGAGCAHMPPLAAADPPAMVLGEFEDDYGTTYAIGEALWFQQPRSRFHVVRWNARDQYLIARNDEGNPGEGGRWTRIDWAPLSGMTPYTWAFCLSAYDAATAELAEANRTARRENLRIGCGGYPFSRMKRR
;
A
#
# COMPACT_ATOMS: atom_id res chain seq x y z
N MET A 1 -63.40 -23.37 -41.61
CA MET A 1 -63.52 -21.99 -41.09
C MET A 1 -63.19 -22.06 -39.60
N PHE A 2 -62.21 -21.28 -39.14
CA PHE A 2 -61.67 -21.18 -37.77
C PHE A 2 -60.91 -22.39 -37.21
N LEU A 3 -59.85 -22.27 -36.43
CA LEU A 3 -58.70 -21.36 -36.24
C LEU A 3 -57.86 -22.04 -35.13
N SER A 4 -56.68 -21.48 -34.81
CA SER A 4 -56.01 -21.59 -33.50
C SER A 4 -55.17 -22.85 -33.19
N THR A 5 -53.94 -22.79 -32.68
CA THR A 5 -52.97 -21.70 -32.42
C THR A 5 -51.61 -22.39 -32.19
N ILE A 6 -50.54 -21.87 -32.78
CA ILE A 6 -49.17 -22.29 -32.49
C ILE A 6 -48.73 -21.67 -31.16
N VAL A 7 -48.34 -22.49 -30.18
CA VAL A 7 -47.66 -22.01 -28.96
C VAL A 7 -46.16 -22.27 -29.11
N VAL A 8 -45.41 -21.21 -29.39
CA VAL A 8 -43.94 -21.21 -29.36
C VAL A 8 -43.51 -21.02 -27.91
N TRP A 9 -42.87 -22.03 -27.32
CA TRP A 9 -42.23 -21.91 -26.01
C TRP A 9 -40.86 -21.26 -26.17
N PHE A 10 -40.77 -19.98 -25.82
CA PHE A 10 -39.48 -19.31 -25.56
C PHE A 10 -38.93 -19.80 -24.22
N GLY A 11 -37.93 -20.67 -24.28
CA GLY A 11 -37.14 -21.05 -23.11
C GLY A 11 -36.31 -19.85 -22.63
N PHE A 12 -36.70 -19.30 -21.49
CA PHE A 12 -35.96 -18.25 -20.78
C PHE A 12 -34.66 -18.84 -20.20
N ALA A 13 -33.51 -18.43 -20.73
CA ALA A 13 -32.22 -18.71 -20.12
C ALA A 13 -32.01 -17.74 -18.94
N LEU A 14 -32.26 -18.22 -17.72
CA LEU A 14 -31.86 -17.54 -16.48
C LEU A 14 -30.37 -17.81 -16.24
N ALA A 15 -29.52 -16.92 -16.76
CA ALA A 15 -28.14 -16.81 -16.31
C ALA A 15 -28.16 -16.25 -14.88
N GLY A 16 -28.00 -17.14 -13.90
CA GLY A 16 -27.83 -16.73 -12.50
C GLY A 16 -26.58 -15.88 -12.36
N ALA A 17 -26.78 -14.59 -12.08
CA ALA A 17 -25.72 -13.68 -11.70
C ALA A 17 -25.11 -14.17 -10.38
N GLY A 18 -23.96 -14.83 -10.46
CA GLY A 18 -23.14 -15.10 -9.29
C GLY A 18 -22.65 -13.76 -8.74
N CYS A 19 -23.27 -13.28 -7.67
CA CYS A 19 -22.66 -12.28 -6.82
C CYS A 19 -21.46 -12.94 -6.15
N ALA A 20 -20.30 -12.89 -6.79
CA ALA A 20 -19.03 -13.14 -6.12
C ALA A 20 -18.92 -12.11 -5.00
N HIS A 21 -19.26 -12.51 -3.79
CA HIS A 21 -19.00 -11.75 -2.57
C HIS A 21 -17.48 -11.77 -2.39
N MET A 22 -16.77 -10.85 -3.06
CA MET A 22 -15.38 -10.59 -2.72
C MET A 22 -15.40 -10.10 -1.28
N PRO A 23 -14.76 -10.80 -0.32
CA PRO A 23 -14.60 -10.24 0.99
C PRO A 23 -13.89 -8.88 0.83
N PRO A 24 -14.31 -7.83 1.55
CA PRO A 24 -13.51 -6.62 1.60
C PRO A 24 -12.10 -7.02 1.97
N LEU A 25 -11.10 -6.47 1.27
CA LEU A 25 -9.68 -6.65 1.60
C LEU A 25 -9.49 -6.16 3.04
N ALA A 26 -9.64 -7.06 4.00
CA ALA A 26 -9.37 -6.80 5.40
C ALA A 26 -7.95 -6.22 5.46
N ALA A 27 -7.77 -5.16 6.24
CA ALA A 27 -6.45 -4.64 6.55
C ALA A 27 -5.60 -5.83 7.01
N ALA A 28 -4.60 -6.20 6.21
CA ALA A 28 -3.73 -7.32 6.55
C ALA A 28 -2.76 -6.83 7.61
N ASP A 29 -2.48 -7.65 8.63
CA ASP A 29 -1.52 -7.26 9.67
C ASP A 29 -0.16 -6.89 9.05
N PRO A 30 0.54 -5.88 9.59
CA PRO A 30 1.89 -5.54 9.14
C PRO A 30 2.84 -6.74 9.26
N PRO A 31 3.70 -6.98 8.27
CA PRO A 31 4.72 -8.01 8.41
C PRO A 31 5.72 -7.62 9.51
N ALA A 32 6.02 -8.54 10.43
CA ALA A 32 6.91 -8.27 11.56
C ALA A 32 8.30 -7.70 11.18
N MET A 33 8.75 -7.95 9.93
CA MET A 33 10.03 -7.43 9.43
C MET A 33 10.10 -5.89 9.39
N VAL A 34 8.96 -5.21 9.21
CA VAL A 34 8.91 -3.73 9.10
C VAL A 34 8.58 -3.05 10.41
N LEU A 35 8.31 -3.81 11.48
CA LEU A 35 7.99 -3.28 12.80
C LEU A 35 9.23 -3.20 13.70
N GLY A 36 9.28 -2.13 14.49
CA GLY A 36 10.32 -1.85 15.47
C GLY A 36 11.13 -0.59 15.17
N GLU A 37 12.35 -0.54 15.70
CA GLU A 37 13.29 0.56 15.55
C GLU A 37 14.31 0.27 14.45
N PHE A 38 14.52 1.25 13.56
CA PHE A 38 15.41 1.12 12.42
C PHE A 38 16.25 2.37 12.20
N GLU A 39 17.33 2.21 11.44
CA GLU A 39 18.11 3.27 10.84
C GLU A 39 18.21 3.00 9.34
N ASP A 40 18.08 4.05 8.52
CA ASP A 40 18.32 3.93 7.08
C ASP A 40 19.78 4.13 6.70
N ASP A 41 20.11 3.95 5.42
CA ASP A 41 21.44 4.17 4.87
C ASP A 41 21.86 5.65 4.75
N TYR A 42 20.99 6.57 5.18
CA TYR A 42 21.27 8.00 5.33
C TYR A 42 21.42 8.44 6.79
N GLY A 43 21.30 7.52 7.75
CA GLY A 43 21.40 7.80 9.18
C GLY A 43 20.12 8.35 9.82
N THR A 44 18.99 8.32 9.11
CA THR A 44 17.68 8.68 9.70
C THR A 44 17.20 7.54 10.57
N THR A 45 16.65 7.85 11.75
CA THR A 45 16.08 6.86 12.66
C THR A 45 14.56 6.79 12.57
N TYR A 46 14.03 5.59 12.78
CA TYR A 46 12.63 5.27 12.58
C TYR A 46 12.08 4.45 13.74
N ALA A 47 10.87 4.79 14.18
CA ALA A 47 10.05 3.96 15.05
C ALA A 47 8.78 3.58 14.28
N ILE A 48 8.60 2.30 13.96
CA ILE A 48 7.52 1.81 13.10
C ILE A 48 6.66 0.82 13.88
N GLY A 49 5.41 1.22 14.13
CA GLY A 49 4.37 0.39 14.74
C GLY A 49 3.20 0.18 13.77
N GLU A 50 2.17 -0.52 14.24
CA GLU A 50 1.00 -0.86 13.42
C GLU A 50 0.20 0.37 12.99
N ALA A 51 0.10 1.38 13.87
CA ALA A 51 -0.70 2.59 13.65
C ALA A 51 0.15 3.83 13.33
N LEU A 52 1.46 3.78 13.51
CA LEU A 52 2.33 4.94 13.37
C LEU A 52 3.67 4.58 12.74
N TRP A 53 4.01 5.28 11.67
CA TRP A 53 5.37 5.35 11.14
C TRP A 53 5.97 6.70 11.52
N PHE A 54 7.02 6.69 12.35
CA PHE A 54 7.68 7.91 12.81
C PHE A 54 9.10 7.98 12.25
N GLN A 55 9.33 8.93 11.34
CA GLN A 55 10.67 9.30 10.87
C GLN A 55 11.18 10.44 11.76
N GLN A 56 12.17 10.12 12.58
CA GLN A 56 12.61 11.02 13.64
C GLN A 56 13.42 12.18 13.06
N PRO A 57 13.37 13.38 13.69
CA PRO A 57 12.62 13.67 14.93
C PRO A 57 11.21 14.23 14.71
N ARG A 58 10.73 14.40 13.47
CA ARG A 58 9.55 15.26 13.21
C ARG A 58 8.42 14.60 12.42
N SER A 59 8.70 13.75 11.44
CA SER A 59 7.68 13.34 10.47
C SER A 59 6.91 12.11 10.94
N ARG A 60 5.61 12.29 11.18
CA ARG A 60 4.70 11.23 11.63
C ARG A 60 3.68 10.91 10.54
N PHE A 61 3.46 9.63 10.32
CA PHE A 61 2.49 9.11 9.36
C PHE A 61 1.57 8.14 10.10
N HIS A 62 0.31 8.54 10.28
CA HIS A 62 -0.72 7.75 10.94
C HIS A 62 -1.24 6.70 9.97
N VAL A 63 -0.91 5.44 10.21
CA VAL A 63 -1.24 4.35 9.29
C VAL A 63 -2.74 4.10 9.31
N VAL A 64 -3.36 4.16 8.13
CA VAL A 64 -4.79 3.91 7.94
C VAL A 64 -5.04 2.48 7.48
N ARG A 65 -4.15 1.95 6.64
CA ARG A 65 -4.27 0.59 6.11
C ARG A 65 -2.92 0.02 5.71
N TRP A 66 -2.75 -1.25 6.02
CA TRP A 66 -1.69 -2.11 5.48
C TRP A 66 -2.22 -2.96 4.33
N ASN A 67 -1.40 -3.12 3.29
CA ASN A 67 -1.56 -4.13 2.25
C ASN A 67 -0.28 -4.96 2.18
N ALA A 68 -0.22 -5.99 3.04
CA ALA A 68 0.95 -6.84 3.15
C ALA A 68 1.24 -7.64 1.87
N ARG A 69 0.19 -8.03 1.14
CA ARG A 69 0.27 -8.79 -0.11
C ARG A 69 1.00 -8.00 -1.20
N ASP A 70 0.62 -6.73 -1.37
CA ASP A 70 1.19 -5.84 -2.39
C ASP A 70 2.33 -4.99 -1.83
N GLN A 71 2.71 -5.23 -0.58
CA GLN A 71 3.86 -4.66 0.12
C GLN A 71 3.85 -3.14 0.24
N TYR A 72 2.69 -2.54 0.53
CA TYR A 72 2.58 -1.11 0.82
C TYR A 72 1.59 -0.82 1.95
N LEU A 73 1.67 0.39 2.49
CA LEU A 73 0.68 0.94 3.42
C LEU A 73 0.22 2.32 2.93
N ILE A 74 -0.96 2.72 3.40
CA ILE A 74 -1.49 4.07 3.24
C ILE A 74 -1.56 4.72 4.62
N ALA A 75 -1.05 5.94 4.72
CA ALA A 75 -1.02 6.71 5.94
C ALA A 75 -1.49 8.15 5.70
N ARG A 76 -2.07 8.75 6.74
CA ARG A 76 -2.34 10.18 6.81
C ARG A 76 -1.15 10.87 7.47
N ASN A 77 -0.62 11.89 6.83
CA ASN A 77 0.46 12.69 7.37
C ASN A 77 -0.06 13.48 8.57
N ASP A 78 0.69 13.50 9.68
CA ASP A 78 0.36 14.35 10.81
C ASP A 78 0.31 15.83 10.38
N GLU A 79 -0.66 16.58 10.89
CA GLU A 79 -0.85 18.01 10.57
C GLU A 79 0.40 18.84 10.92
N GLY A 80 1.17 18.41 11.93
CA GLY A 80 2.41 19.06 12.37
C GLY A 80 3.65 18.68 11.55
N ASN A 81 3.54 17.87 10.50
CA ASN A 81 4.68 17.57 9.64
C ASN A 81 5.17 18.85 8.95
N PRO A 82 6.50 19.10 8.86
CA PRO A 82 7.08 20.37 8.41
C PRO A 82 6.87 20.70 6.91
N GLY A 83 6.05 19.94 6.20
CA GLY A 83 5.71 20.13 4.80
C GLY A 83 4.29 19.66 4.54
N GLU A 84 4.15 18.40 4.12
CA GLU A 84 2.88 17.82 3.65
C GLU A 84 1.92 17.43 4.78
N GLY A 85 1.73 18.31 5.77
CA GLY A 85 0.78 18.12 6.86
C GLY A 85 -0.63 17.88 6.32
N GLY A 86 -1.31 16.88 6.89
CA GLY A 86 -2.67 16.54 6.48
C GLY A 86 -2.78 15.96 5.06
N ARG A 87 -1.68 15.68 4.34
CA ARG A 87 -1.71 14.92 3.07
C ARG A 87 -1.73 13.42 3.30
N TRP A 88 -1.76 12.66 2.21
CA TRP A 88 -1.73 11.21 2.21
C TRP A 88 -0.44 10.68 1.62
N THR A 89 0.13 9.70 2.31
CA THR A 89 1.38 9.04 1.93
C THR A 89 1.11 7.57 1.64
N ARG A 90 1.74 7.07 0.57
CA ARG A 90 1.89 5.64 0.31
C ARG A 90 3.34 5.25 0.55
N ILE A 91 3.54 4.27 1.43
CA ILE A 91 4.88 3.74 1.73
C ILE A 91 4.96 2.31 1.21
N ASP A 92 5.82 2.09 0.22
CA ASP A 92 6.10 0.78 -0.37
C ASP A 92 7.37 0.20 0.25
N TRP A 93 7.40 -1.10 0.52
CA TRP A 93 8.60 -1.79 1.01
C TRP A 93 8.98 -2.98 0.15
N ALA A 94 10.24 -3.41 0.28
CA ALA A 94 10.77 -4.62 -0.33
C ALA A 94 11.80 -5.28 0.60
N PRO A 95 11.84 -6.62 0.71
CA PRO A 95 12.91 -7.31 1.42
C PRO A 95 14.24 -7.19 0.66
N LEU A 96 15.36 -7.24 1.38
CA LEU A 96 16.70 -7.30 0.83
C LEU A 96 17.35 -8.64 1.18
N SER A 97 18.05 -9.24 0.23
CA SER A 97 18.83 -10.46 0.45
C SER A 97 20.31 -10.19 0.19
N GLY A 98 21.18 -10.73 1.04
CA GLY A 98 22.64 -10.58 0.90
C GLY A 98 23.18 -9.16 1.13
N MET A 99 22.43 -8.30 1.82
CA MET A 99 22.78 -6.88 2.04
C MET A 99 22.97 -6.50 3.51
N THR A 100 23.31 -7.45 4.38
CA THR A 100 23.58 -7.21 5.81
C THR A 100 24.48 -5.98 6.03
N PRO A 101 24.13 -5.07 6.97
CA PRO A 101 23.06 -5.18 7.98
C PRO A 101 21.67 -4.80 7.49
N TYR A 102 21.53 -4.36 6.23
CA TYR A 102 20.24 -3.97 5.67
C TYR A 102 19.44 -5.20 5.25
N THR A 103 18.18 -5.28 5.70
CA THR A 103 17.34 -6.48 5.51
C THR A 103 16.05 -6.20 4.74
N TRP A 104 15.68 -4.92 4.59
CA TRP A 104 14.57 -4.48 3.78
C TRP A 104 14.81 -3.02 3.36
N ALA A 105 13.98 -2.48 2.48
CA ALA A 105 14.06 -1.10 2.03
C ALA A 105 12.65 -0.52 1.82
N PHE A 106 12.52 0.81 1.85
CA PHE A 106 11.24 1.49 1.61
C PHE A 106 11.33 2.64 0.61
N CYS A 107 10.16 3.03 0.10
CA CYS A 107 9.95 4.17 -0.77
C CYS A 107 8.67 4.90 -0.36
N LEU A 108 8.73 6.23 -0.23
CA LEU A 108 7.53 7.06 -0.20
C LEU A 108 7.07 7.27 -1.64
N SER A 109 6.26 6.36 -2.17
CA SER A 109 5.85 6.41 -3.59
C SER A 109 4.90 7.57 -3.87
N ALA A 110 4.12 7.98 -2.86
CA ALA A 110 3.43 9.25 -2.76
C ALA A 110 3.68 9.84 -1.37
N TYR A 111 3.87 11.14 -1.25
CA TYR A 111 4.13 11.81 0.04
C TYR A 111 3.20 13.02 0.30
N ASP A 112 2.49 13.50 -0.72
CA ASP A 112 1.71 14.74 -0.73
C ASP A 112 0.31 14.58 -1.35
N ALA A 113 -0.19 13.35 -1.49
CA ALA A 113 -1.45 13.12 -2.19
C ALA A 113 -2.64 13.78 -1.48
N ALA A 114 -3.59 14.31 -2.26
CA ALA A 114 -4.77 14.99 -1.72
C ALA A 114 -5.75 14.04 -1.03
N THR A 115 -5.81 12.77 -1.45
CA THR A 115 -6.68 11.74 -0.87
C THR A 115 -5.97 10.40 -0.72
N ALA A 116 -6.53 9.51 0.10
CA ALA A 116 -6.03 8.15 0.28
C ALA A 116 -6.02 7.36 -1.03
N GLU A 117 -7.05 7.54 -1.85
CA GLU A 117 -7.21 6.87 -3.14
C GLU A 117 -6.16 7.33 -4.14
N LEU A 118 -5.81 8.62 -4.15
CA LEU A 118 -4.74 9.15 -4.98
C LEU A 118 -3.35 8.66 -4.53
N ALA A 119 -3.11 8.61 -3.21
CA ALA A 119 -1.88 7.99 -2.68
C ALA A 119 -1.80 6.53 -3.10
N GLU A 120 -2.90 5.79 -2.95
CA GLU A 120 -2.97 4.39 -3.29
C GLU A 120 -2.80 4.15 -4.79
N ALA A 121 -3.36 4.99 -5.67
CA ALA A 121 -3.25 4.86 -7.12
C ALA A 121 -1.82 5.09 -7.64
N ASN A 122 -0.93 5.65 -6.83
CA ASN A 122 0.46 5.85 -7.20
C ASN A 122 1.17 4.49 -7.44
N ARG A 123 1.83 4.34 -8.59
CA ARG A 123 2.56 3.12 -9.02
C ARG A 123 4.04 3.39 -9.26
N THR A 124 4.56 4.45 -8.67
CA THR A 124 5.93 4.92 -8.91
C THR A 124 6.98 3.98 -8.33
N ALA A 125 6.66 3.27 -7.24
CA ALA A 125 7.52 2.26 -6.64
C ALA A 125 7.68 1.01 -7.53
N ARG A 126 8.92 0.71 -7.92
CA ARG A 126 9.34 -0.49 -8.69
C ARG A 126 10.32 -1.32 -7.86
N ARG A 127 9.86 -2.46 -7.34
CA ARG A 127 10.64 -3.29 -6.40
C ARG A 127 11.70 -4.15 -7.08
N GLU A 128 11.56 -4.32 -8.39
CA GLU A 128 12.47 -5.10 -9.24
C GLU A 128 13.81 -4.36 -9.45
N ASN A 129 13.83 -3.05 -9.22
CA ASN A 129 15.03 -2.22 -9.33
C ASN A 129 15.11 -1.18 -8.22
N LEU A 130 15.53 -1.61 -7.03
CA LEU A 130 15.60 -0.77 -5.83
C LEU A 130 16.57 0.41 -5.92
N ARG A 131 17.44 0.49 -6.94
CA ARG A 131 18.37 1.62 -7.12
C ARG A 131 17.73 2.85 -7.74
N ILE A 132 16.66 2.68 -8.52
CA ILE A 132 15.94 3.77 -9.20
C ILE A 132 14.41 3.62 -9.09
N GLY A 133 13.97 2.62 -8.35
CA GLY A 133 12.58 2.20 -8.31
C GLY A 133 11.69 3.14 -7.51
N CYS A 134 12.23 4.07 -6.74
CA CYS A 134 11.44 5.08 -6.03
C CYS A 134 11.33 6.35 -6.88
N GLY A 135 10.68 6.25 -8.05
CA GLY A 135 10.48 7.40 -8.93
C GLY A 135 11.75 7.95 -9.57
N GLY A 136 12.72 7.08 -9.82
CA GLY A 136 14.06 7.45 -10.30
C GLY A 136 15.11 7.47 -9.20
N TYR A 137 14.71 7.38 -7.93
CA TYR A 137 15.59 7.36 -6.76
C TYR A 137 15.72 5.96 -6.17
N PRO A 138 16.79 5.69 -5.39
CA PRO A 138 16.89 4.44 -4.63
C PRO A 138 15.83 4.36 -3.54
N PHE A 139 15.45 3.13 -3.19
CA PHE A 139 14.76 2.86 -1.94
C PHE A 139 15.74 3.06 -0.78
N SER A 140 15.27 3.65 0.32
CA SER A 140 16.03 3.78 1.57
C SER A 140 16.17 2.40 2.21
N ARG A 141 17.41 1.96 2.45
CA ARG A 141 17.70 0.62 2.98
C ARG A 141 17.67 0.65 4.49
N MET A 142 17.01 -0.32 5.10
CA MET A 142 16.69 -0.34 6.52
C MET A 142 17.46 -1.44 7.24
N LYS A 143 18.16 -1.07 8.31
CA LYS A 143 18.76 -1.99 9.28
C LYS A 143 18.10 -1.79 10.64
N ARG A 144 18.02 -2.86 11.42
CA ARG A 144 17.50 -2.80 12.78
C ARG A 144 18.46 -2.01 13.67
N ARG A 145 17.91 -1.20 14.57
CA ARG A 145 18.67 -0.48 15.61
C ARG A 145 18.77 -1.31 16.89
#